data_AF-A0A9D6VQD7-F1
#
_entry.id   AF-A0A9D6VQD7-F1
#
_cell.length_a   1.000
_cell.length_b   1.000
_cell.length_c   1.000
_cell.angle_alpha   90.00
_cell.angle_beta   90.00
_cell.angle_gamma   90.00
#
_symmetry.space_group_name_H-M   'P 1'
#
loop_
_entity.id
_entity.type
_entity.pdbx_description
1 polymer ?
#
loop_
_entity_poly.entity_id
_entity_poly.type
_entity_poly.pdbx_seq_one_letter_code
_entity_poly.pdbx_strand_id
1 'polypeptide(L)'
;MQLHHDDLYQDRTWFDVLGVWLAQQGRRWLPRRPARLWSTGFALFAALCVAWAAGLATQCVLVELPAQVCLAQWLAAGLLLVAARHFLAVTGLSAASTIEPHQRIERRVETVPRSADIPSMPSTCSPSTRQSISGDAQQFFLAVKTAGINLRIAQALYAAGFRTAEQVRTAADAALLATPGIGPATVRKLRMQFGQPHALPHALYETHAATHSPTHSRAA
;
A
#
# COMPACT_ATOMS: atom_id res chain seq x y z
N MET A 1 22.97 29.19 -1.21
CA MET A 1 21.86 30.06 -1.68
C MET A 1 20.57 29.26 -1.57
N GLN A 2 19.85 29.43 -0.45
CA GLN A 2 18.53 28.82 -0.25
C GLN A 2 17.50 29.66 -1.00
N LEU A 3 16.84 29.06 -1.99
CA LEU A 3 15.77 29.68 -2.75
C LEU A 3 14.55 29.83 -1.83
N HIS A 4 14.31 31.06 -1.41
CA HIS A 4 13.16 31.52 -0.62
C HIS A 4 12.00 31.77 -1.60
N HIS A 5 11.34 30.70 -2.07
CA HIS A 5 10.37 30.78 -3.19
C HIS A 5 9.00 30.13 -2.98
N ASP A 6 8.65 29.71 -1.75
CA ASP A 6 7.39 28.97 -1.52
C ASP A 6 6.36 29.67 -0.60
N ASP A 7 6.55 30.94 -0.24
CA ASP A 7 5.62 31.65 0.68
C ASP A 7 4.50 32.46 0.00
N LEU A 8 4.50 32.58 -1.34
CA LEU A 8 3.48 33.35 -2.08
C LEU A 8 2.12 32.63 -2.22
N TYR A 9 2.04 31.34 -1.86
CA TYR A 9 0.79 30.56 -1.82
C TYR A 9 0.33 30.22 -0.39
N GLN A 10 0.90 30.87 0.65
CA GLN A 10 0.55 30.58 2.04
C GLN A 10 -0.73 31.26 2.56
N ASP A 11 -1.41 32.09 1.76
CA ASP A 11 -2.73 32.58 2.12
C ASP A 11 -3.73 31.44 2.05
N ARG A 12 -3.76 30.69 3.15
CA ARG A 12 -4.63 29.58 3.43
C ARG A 12 -6.05 30.08 3.23
N THR A 13 -6.65 29.68 2.12
CA THR A 13 -7.98 30.14 1.79
C THR A 13 -8.95 29.62 2.84
N TRP A 14 -10.05 30.34 3.06
CA TRP A 14 -11.10 29.86 3.97
C TRP A 14 -11.62 28.47 3.52
N PHE A 15 -11.52 28.14 2.23
CA PHE A 15 -11.79 26.81 1.69
C PHE A 15 -10.83 25.74 2.24
N ASP A 16 -9.54 26.04 2.39
CA ASP A 16 -8.57 25.11 2.99
C ASP A 16 -8.88 24.84 4.46
N VAL A 17 -9.26 25.89 5.20
CA VAL A 17 -9.67 25.77 6.61
C VAL A 17 -10.93 24.91 6.73
N LEU A 18 -11.92 25.18 5.88
CA LEU A 18 -13.17 24.42 5.83
C LEU A 18 -12.92 22.95 5.44
N GLY A 19 -12.06 22.70 4.44
CA GLY A 19 -11.68 21.37 4.00
C GLY A 19 -10.96 20.56 5.09
N VAL A 20 -10.02 21.18 5.82
CA VAL A 20 -9.34 20.53 6.95
C VAL A 20 -10.32 20.22 8.08
N TRP A 21 -11.23 21.15 8.40
CA TRP A 21 -12.26 20.92 9.41
C TRP A 21 -13.21 19.77 9.03
N LEU A 22 -13.69 19.75 7.78
CA LEU A 22 -14.51 18.66 7.25
C LEU A 22 -13.78 17.32 7.26
N ALA A 23 -12.50 17.30 6.88
CA ALA A 23 -11.68 16.09 6.92
C ALA A 23 -11.49 15.58 8.36
N GLN A 24 -11.23 16.47 9.32
CA GLN A 24 -11.11 16.11 10.74
C GLN A 24 -12.43 15.58 11.30
N GLN A 25 -13.54 16.25 10.98
CA GLN A 25 -14.87 15.83 11.41
C GLN A 25 -15.24 14.49 10.78
N GLY A 26 -14.98 14.30 9.49
CA GLY A 26 -15.15 13.03 8.79
C GLY A 26 -14.35 11.91 9.47
N ARG A 27 -13.08 12.14 9.82
CA ARG A 27 -12.25 11.14 10.52
C ARG A 27 -12.77 10.77 11.91
N ARG A 28 -13.47 11.67 12.60
CA ARG A 28 -14.11 11.39 13.90
C ARG A 28 -15.37 10.54 13.75
N TRP A 29 -16.12 10.75 12.68
CA TRP A 29 -17.39 10.08 12.43
C TRP A 29 -17.21 8.76 11.65
N LEU A 30 -16.15 8.62 10.86
CA LEU A 30 -15.91 7.40 10.10
C LEU A 30 -15.37 6.27 11.00
N PRO A 31 -16.03 5.10 11.03
CA PRO A 31 -15.57 3.94 11.79
C PRO A 31 -14.21 3.46 11.26
N ARG A 32 -13.23 3.25 12.15
CA ARG A 32 -11.85 2.82 11.85
C ARG A 32 -11.71 1.45 11.14
N ARG A 33 -12.81 0.78 10.81
CA ARG A 33 -12.78 -0.53 10.13
C ARG A 33 -12.77 -0.30 8.62
N PRO A 34 -11.71 -0.68 7.89
CA PRO A 34 -11.54 -0.37 6.47
C PRO A 34 -12.67 -0.93 5.58
N ALA A 35 -13.30 -2.04 5.99
CA ALA A 35 -14.45 -2.61 5.29
C ALA A 35 -15.69 -1.69 5.32
N ARG A 36 -15.87 -0.87 6.37
CA ARG A 36 -17.03 0.04 6.48
C ARG A 36 -16.82 1.37 5.74
N LEU A 37 -15.57 1.75 5.44
CA LEU A 37 -15.27 3.02 4.78
C LEU A 37 -15.86 3.08 3.36
N TRP A 38 -15.73 1.99 2.61
CA TRP A 38 -16.28 1.90 1.25
C TRP A 38 -17.80 1.93 1.24
N SER A 39 -18.46 1.17 2.13
CA SER A 39 -19.92 1.19 2.22
C SER A 39 -20.45 2.57 2.61
N THR A 40 -19.79 3.27 3.54
CA THR A 40 -20.18 4.63 3.90
C THR A 40 -19.97 5.62 2.76
N GLY A 41 -18.89 5.46 1.98
CA GLY A 41 -18.63 6.30 0.81
C GLY A 41 -19.71 6.15 -0.26
N PHE A 42 -20.08 4.92 -0.61
CA PHE A 42 -21.15 4.66 -1.57
C PHE A 42 -22.52 5.15 -1.07
N ALA A 43 -22.81 4.99 0.22
CA ALA A 43 -24.06 5.50 0.81
C ALA A 43 -24.12 7.03 0.77
N LEU A 44 -23.03 7.73 1.09
CA LEU A 44 -22.93 9.19 0.98
C LEU A 44 -23.08 9.66 -0.47
N PHE A 45 -22.44 8.97 -1.42
CA PHE A 45 -22.57 9.29 -2.84
C PHE A 45 -24.02 9.11 -3.32
N ALA A 46 -24.68 8.02 -2.93
CA ALA A 46 -26.09 7.80 -3.25
C ALA A 46 -26.98 8.91 -2.67
N ALA A 47 -26.74 9.34 -1.41
CA ALA A 47 -27.47 10.44 -0.80
C ALA A 47 -27.27 11.77 -1.56
N LEU A 48 -26.04 12.03 -2.04
CA LEU A 48 -25.76 13.19 -2.88
C LEU A 48 -26.52 13.15 -4.21
N CYS A 49 -26.57 12.00 -4.88
CA CYS A 49 -27.35 11.83 -6.10
C CYS A 49 -28.85 12.10 -5.88
N VAL A 50 -29.41 11.61 -4.77
CA VAL A 50 -30.82 11.86 -4.41
C VAL A 50 -31.06 13.34 -4.13
N ALA A 51 -30.19 13.99 -3.36
CA ALA A 51 -30.30 15.43 -3.08
C ALA A 51 -30.22 16.27 -4.37
N TRP A 52 -29.33 15.91 -5.28
CA TRP A 52 -29.21 16.58 -6.57
C TRP A 52 -30.45 16.38 -7.45
N ALA A 53 -30.96 15.14 -7.54
CA ALA A 53 -32.19 14.85 -8.28
C ALA A 53 -33.39 15.64 -7.74
N ALA A 54 -33.51 15.74 -6.41
CA ALA A 54 -34.53 16.57 -5.76
C ALA A 54 -34.36 18.06 -6.08
N GLY A 55 -33.12 18.56 -6.13
CA GLY A 55 -32.82 19.92 -6.55
C GLY A 55 -33.28 20.22 -7.98
N LEU A 56 -32.98 19.32 -8.92
CA LEU A 56 -33.43 19.44 -10.33
C LEU A 56 -34.96 19.40 -10.44
N ALA A 57 -35.61 18.47 -9.74
CA ALA A 57 -37.07 18.40 -9.72
C ALA A 57 -37.71 19.67 -9.12
N THR A 58 -37.11 20.23 -8.07
CA THR A 58 -37.57 21.48 -7.45
C THR A 58 -37.39 22.67 -8.41
N GLN A 59 -36.27 22.74 -9.14
CA GLN A 59 -36.06 23.77 -10.16
C GLN A 59 -37.07 23.69 -11.30
N CYS A 60 -37.42 22.48 -11.77
CA CYS A 60 -38.47 22.28 -12.76
C CYS A 60 -39.85 22.81 -12.30
N VAL A 61 -40.14 22.75 -10.99
CA VAL A 61 -41.42 23.20 -10.42
C VAL A 61 -41.42 24.70 -10.16
N LEU A 62 -40.31 25.27 -9.69
CA LEU A 62 -40.23 26.68 -9.30
C LEU A 62 -39.94 27.63 -10.46
N VAL A 63 -39.32 27.15 -11.54
CA VAL A 63 -38.90 27.97 -12.67
C VAL A 63 -39.66 27.55 -13.91
N GLU A 64 -40.33 28.50 -14.56
CA GLU A 64 -40.97 28.28 -15.86
C GLU A 64 -39.90 28.08 -16.94
N LEU A 65 -39.54 26.82 -17.16
CA LEU A 65 -38.57 26.40 -18.17
C LEU A 65 -39.30 25.92 -19.43
N PRO A 66 -38.70 26.08 -20.62
CA PRO A 66 -39.24 25.51 -21.84
C PRO A 66 -39.34 23.97 -21.72
N ALA A 67 -40.39 23.40 -22.30
CA ALA A 67 -40.76 21.99 -22.12
C ALA A 67 -39.62 21.00 -22.42
N GLN A 68 -38.78 21.29 -23.42
CA GLN A 68 -37.64 20.45 -23.79
C GLN A 68 -36.56 20.39 -22.68
N VAL A 69 -36.30 21.53 -22.04
CA VAL A 69 -35.34 21.62 -20.93
C VAL A 69 -35.89 20.94 -19.68
N CYS A 70 -37.19 21.12 -19.40
CA CYS A 70 -37.86 20.42 -18.31
C CYS A 70 -37.76 18.90 -18.49
N LEU A 71 -38.06 18.38 -19.69
CA LEU A 71 -37.94 16.94 -19.98
C LEU A 71 -36.51 16.41 -19.81
N ALA A 72 -35.50 17.16 -20.27
CA ALA A 72 -34.10 16.79 -20.08
C ALA A 72 -33.71 16.76 -18.59
N GLN A 73 -34.19 17.72 -17.79
CA GLN A 73 -33.95 17.75 -16.34
C GLN A 73 -34.62 16.56 -15.62
N TRP A 74 -35.85 16.19 -16.01
CA TRP A 74 -36.52 15.00 -15.49
C TRP A 74 -35.77 13.71 -15.82
N LEU A 75 -35.27 13.57 -17.05
CA LEU A 75 -34.44 12.43 -17.44
C LEU A 75 -33.13 12.37 -16.63
N ALA A 76 -32.47 13.52 -16.45
CA ALA A 76 -31.25 13.60 -15.64
C ALA A 76 -31.52 13.23 -14.18
N ALA A 77 -32.60 13.73 -13.58
CA ALA A 77 -33.03 13.36 -12.23
C ALA A 77 -33.34 11.85 -12.14
N GLY A 78 -34.02 11.28 -13.13
CA GLY A 78 -34.30 9.85 -13.22
C GLY A 78 -33.02 9.00 -13.25
N LEU A 79 -32.04 9.37 -14.07
CA LEU A 79 -30.75 8.68 -14.15
C LEU A 79 -29.97 8.76 -12.82
N LEU A 80 -30.00 9.92 -12.15
CA LEU A 80 -29.38 10.07 -10.83
C LEU A 80 -30.04 9.16 -9.77
N LEU A 81 -31.37 9.01 -9.80
CA LEU A 81 -32.08 8.10 -8.89
C LEU A 81 -31.76 6.63 -9.18
N VAL A 82 -31.65 6.24 -10.46
CA VAL A 82 -31.23 4.89 -10.85
C VAL A 82 -29.80 4.60 -10.37
N ALA A 83 -28.89 5.55 -10.55
CA ALA A 83 -27.52 5.44 -10.04
C ALA A 83 -27.50 5.32 -8.50
N ALA A 84 -28.25 6.16 -7.79
CA ALA A 84 -28.37 6.10 -6.33
C ALA A 84 -28.86 4.73 -5.85
N ARG A 85 -29.91 4.19 -6.49
CA ARG A 85 -30.42 2.85 -6.21
C ARG A 85 -29.36 1.78 -6.43
N HIS A 86 -28.59 1.85 -7.52
CA HIS A 86 -27.51 0.90 -7.80
C HIS A 86 -26.43 0.93 -6.71
N PHE A 87 -25.98 2.12 -6.31
CA PHE A 87 -25.00 2.24 -5.22
C PHE A 87 -25.55 1.73 -3.88
N LEU A 88 -26.81 2.01 -3.56
CA LEU A 88 -27.46 1.46 -2.37
C LEU A 88 -27.55 -0.07 -2.41
N ALA A 89 -27.88 -0.67 -3.55
CA ALA A 89 -27.90 -2.12 -3.71
C ALA A 89 -26.51 -2.74 -3.46
N VAL A 90 -25.44 -2.13 -4.01
CA VAL A 90 -24.05 -2.57 -3.77
C VAL A 90 -23.67 -2.45 -2.29
N THR A 91 -24.12 -1.40 -1.59
CA THR A 91 -23.89 -1.28 -0.14
C THR A 91 -24.65 -2.31 0.67
N GLY A 92 -25.90 -2.63 0.30
CA GLY A 92 -26.73 -3.62 1.00
C GLY A 92 -26.16 -5.04 0.90
N LEU A 93 -25.66 -5.42 -0.28
CA LEU A 93 -24.98 -6.71 -0.48
C LEU A 93 -23.68 -6.82 0.33
N SER A 94 -22.96 -5.71 0.49
CA SER A 94 -21.74 -5.67 1.32
C SER A 94 -22.05 -5.73 2.82
N ALA A 95 -23.17 -5.15 3.26
CA ALA A 95 -23.61 -5.23 4.65
C ALA A 95 -24.05 -6.65 5.04
N ALA A 96 -24.75 -7.34 4.13
CA ALA A 96 -25.19 -8.72 4.33
C ALA A 96 -24.01 -9.71 4.44
N SER A 97 -22.95 -9.55 3.65
CA SER A 97 -21.78 -10.45 3.68
C SER A 97 -20.86 -10.27 4.89
N THR A 98 -21.00 -9.17 5.66
CA THR A 98 -20.21 -8.97 6.88
C THR A 98 -20.84 -9.62 8.12
N ILE A 99 -22.06 -10.17 7.98
CA ILE A 99 -22.77 -10.91 9.02
C ILE A 99 -22.75 -12.40 8.65
N GLU A 100 -21.58 -12.93 8.28
CA GLU A 100 -21.28 -14.30 8.70
C GLU A 100 -20.73 -14.15 10.13
N PRO A 101 -21.54 -14.37 11.18
CA PRO A 101 -20.99 -14.53 12.50
C PRO A 101 -19.99 -15.66 12.34
N HIS A 102 -18.72 -15.35 12.54
CA HIS A 102 -17.65 -16.31 12.67
C HIS A 102 -18.24 -17.40 13.57
N GLN A 103 -18.70 -18.48 12.94
CA GLN A 103 -19.23 -19.64 13.63
C GLN A 103 -18.03 -19.98 14.47
N ARG A 104 -18.19 -19.68 15.76
CA ARG A 104 -17.27 -20.01 16.80
C ARG A 104 -17.09 -21.49 16.56
N ILE A 105 -16.00 -21.85 15.88
CA ILE A 105 -15.42 -23.17 15.99
C ILE A 105 -15.08 -23.17 17.47
N GLU A 106 -16.07 -23.51 18.28
CA GLU A 106 -15.90 -24.18 19.54
C GLU A 106 -15.10 -25.39 19.13
N ARG A 107 -13.78 -25.17 19.03
CA ARG A 107 -12.78 -26.18 19.10
C ARG A 107 -13.07 -26.77 20.47
N ARG A 108 -13.95 -27.77 20.47
CA ARG A 108 -14.16 -28.69 21.55
C ARG A 108 -12.74 -29.12 21.89
N VAL A 109 -12.20 -28.53 22.95
CA VAL A 109 -10.95 -28.97 23.55
C VAL A 109 -11.32 -30.32 24.12
N GLU A 110 -11.27 -31.32 23.25
CA GLU A 110 -11.30 -32.70 23.63
C GLU A 110 -10.06 -32.88 24.49
N THR A 111 -10.32 -32.90 25.79
CA THR A 111 -9.35 -33.07 26.84
C THR A 111 -8.83 -34.48 26.68
N VAL A 112 -7.76 -34.63 25.90
CA VAL A 112 -7.04 -35.90 25.78
C VAL A 112 -6.51 -36.24 27.18
N PRO A 113 -6.91 -37.40 27.76
CA PRO A 113 -6.40 -37.82 29.05
C PRO A 113 -4.91 -38.11 28.96
N ARG A 114 -4.19 -37.51 29.91
CA ARG A 114 -2.75 -37.63 30.15
C ARG A 114 -2.39 -39.08 30.49
N SER A 115 -1.86 -39.83 29.53
CA SER A 115 -1.20 -41.11 29.77
C SER A 115 0.30 -40.91 29.98
N ALA A 116 0.72 -41.27 31.19
CA ALA A 116 1.99 -41.76 31.71
C ALA A 116 3.29 -41.64 30.88
N ASP A 117 4.28 -41.01 31.53
CA ASP A 117 5.70 -41.37 31.68
C ASP A 117 6.50 -41.84 30.45
N ILE A 118 7.34 -40.93 29.94
CA ILE A 118 8.55 -41.27 29.18
C ILE A 118 9.75 -40.53 29.81
N PRO A 119 10.92 -41.19 29.98
CA PRO A 119 12.06 -40.64 30.70
C PRO A 119 12.74 -39.48 29.95
N SER A 120 13.09 -38.46 30.73
CA SER A 120 13.83 -37.27 30.36
C SER A 120 15.20 -37.58 29.74
N MET A 121 15.39 -37.25 28.46
CA MET A 121 16.71 -36.96 27.91
C MET A 121 16.97 -35.44 28.01
N PRO A 122 18.18 -35.00 28.43
CA PRO A 122 18.54 -33.60 28.47
C PRO A 122 18.80 -33.09 27.04
N SER A 123 17.75 -32.61 26.36
CA SER A 123 17.94 -31.74 25.21
C SER A 123 18.39 -30.37 25.70
N THR A 124 19.65 -30.07 25.47
CA THR A 124 20.26 -28.75 25.60
C THR A 124 19.59 -27.79 24.61
N CYS A 125 18.44 -27.23 24.98
CA CYS A 125 17.83 -26.12 24.28
C CYS A 125 18.65 -24.85 24.53
N SER A 126 19.58 -24.55 23.63
CA SER A 126 20.13 -23.20 23.50
C SER A 126 18.99 -22.20 23.28
N PRO A 127 18.88 -21.12 24.08
CA PRO A 127 17.87 -20.09 23.90
C PRO A 127 18.22 -19.22 22.68
N SER A 128 17.80 -19.67 21.49
CA SER A 128 17.98 -18.91 20.25
C SER A 128 16.97 -17.76 20.19
N THR A 129 17.44 -16.56 20.54
CA THR A 129 17.19 -15.27 19.87
C THR A 129 15.84 -15.12 19.15
N ARG A 130 14.72 -15.00 19.89
CA ARG A 130 13.40 -14.67 19.31
C ARG A 130 13.10 -13.16 19.20
N GLN A 131 13.97 -12.27 19.67
CA GLN A 131 13.64 -10.85 19.85
C GLN A 131 14.12 -9.88 18.76
N SER A 132 14.88 -10.31 17.75
CA SER A 132 15.37 -9.40 16.67
C SER A 132 14.62 -9.53 15.32
N ILE A 133 13.74 -10.52 15.16
CA ILE A 133 13.18 -10.90 13.84
C ILE A 133 12.21 -9.84 13.28
N SER A 134 11.55 -9.09 14.15
CA SER A 134 10.52 -8.12 13.75
C SER A 134 11.09 -6.89 13.05
N GLY A 135 12.30 -6.43 13.42
CA GLY A 135 12.95 -5.28 12.81
C GLY A 135 13.42 -5.56 11.38
N ASP A 136 14.15 -6.65 11.20
CA ASP A 136 14.75 -7.00 9.91
C ASP A 136 13.68 -7.34 8.85
N ALA A 137 12.61 -8.01 9.27
CA ALA A 137 11.49 -8.32 8.39
C ALA A 137 10.82 -7.03 7.90
N GLN A 138 10.59 -6.05 8.79
CA GLN A 138 9.98 -4.77 8.41
C GLN A 138 10.89 -3.98 7.45
N GLN A 139 12.20 -3.95 7.70
CA GLN A 139 13.16 -3.30 6.81
C GLN A 139 13.17 -3.94 5.42
N PHE A 140 13.10 -5.27 5.34
CA PHE A 140 12.97 -5.97 4.06
C PHE A 140 11.69 -5.60 3.32
N PHE A 141 10.52 -5.64 3.98
CA PHE A 141 9.25 -5.27 3.34
C PHE A 141 9.22 -3.81 2.89
N LEU A 142 9.84 -2.90 3.64
CA LEU A 142 9.98 -1.50 3.23
C LEU A 142 10.87 -1.37 1.99
N ALA A 143 12.02 -2.04 1.94
CA ALA A 143 12.91 -2.01 0.78
C ALA A 143 12.24 -2.60 -0.49
N VAL A 144 11.44 -3.66 -0.35
CA VAL A 144 10.70 -4.24 -1.49
C VAL A 144 9.55 -3.32 -1.92
N LYS A 145 8.91 -2.62 -0.98
CA LYS A 145 7.85 -1.64 -1.26
C LYS A 145 8.40 -0.40 -1.98
N THR A 146 9.56 0.12 -1.58
CA THR A 146 10.21 1.26 -2.27
C THR A 146 10.65 0.90 -3.68
N ALA A 147 11.03 -0.36 -3.92
CA ALA A 147 11.30 -0.89 -5.27
C ALA A 147 10.03 -1.07 -6.15
N GLY A 148 8.84 -0.76 -5.62
CA GLY A 148 7.57 -0.88 -6.34
C GLY A 148 7.19 -2.32 -6.65
N ILE A 149 7.58 -3.27 -5.81
CA ILE A 149 7.27 -4.70 -5.97
C ILE A 149 6.05 -5.02 -5.09
N ASN A 150 5.16 -5.87 -5.62
CA ASN A 150 3.93 -6.23 -4.92
C ASN A 150 4.24 -6.98 -3.61
N LEU A 151 3.53 -6.63 -2.53
CA LEU A 151 3.70 -7.24 -1.20
C LEU A 151 3.55 -8.77 -1.22
N ARG A 152 2.70 -9.32 -2.10
CA ARG A 152 2.54 -10.78 -2.25
C ARG A 152 3.83 -11.47 -2.69
N ILE A 153 4.63 -10.81 -3.53
CA ILE A 153 5.93 -11.32 -4.00
C ILE A 153 6.95 -11.25 -2.87
N ALA A 154 6.95 -10.17 -2.08
CA ALA A 154 7.80 -10.03 -0.90
C ALA A 154 7.54 -11.15 0.12
N GLN A 155 6.28 -11.48 0.36
CA GLN A 155 5.89 -12.58 1.25
C GLN A 155 6.33 -13.94 0.72
N ALA A 156 6.21 -14.18 -0.59
CA ALA A 156 6.68 -15.41 -1.22
C ALA A 156 8.20 -15.56 -1.11
N LEU A 157 8.97 -14.48 -1.34
CA LEU A 157 10.42 -14.47 -1.15
C LEU A 157 10.82 -14.73 0.31
N TYR A 158 10.11 -14.12 1.26
CA TYR A 158 10.35 -14.33 2.68
C TYR A 158 10.07 -15.77 3.10
N ALA A 159 8.98 -16.36 2.59
CA ALA A 159 8.64 -17.77 2.81
C ALA A 159 9.66 -18.73 2.19
N ALA A 160 10.25 -18.35 1.04
CA ALA A 160 11.35 -19.08 0.41
C ALA A 160 12.71 -18.92 1.13
N GLY A 161 12.77 -18.12 2.20
CA GLY A 161 13.96 -17.95 3.03
C GLY A 161 14.78 -16.69 2.72
N PHE A 162 14.39 -15.87 1.74
CA PHE A 162 15.05 -14.60 1.44
C PHE A 162 14.55 -13.51 2.39
N ARG A 163 15.29 -13.25 3.47
CA ARG A 163 14.91 -12.33 4.54
C ARG A 163 15.55 -10.95 4.41
N THR A 164 16.58 -10.80 3.58
CA THR A 164 17.27 -9.52 3.38
C THR A 164 17.40 -9.19 1.89
N ALA A 165 17.50 -7.90 1.58
CA ALA A 165 17.69 -7.43 0.21
C ALA A 165 19.02 -7.94 -0.39
N GLU A 166 20.05 -8.11 0.44
CA GLU A 166 21.33 -8.67 0.01
C GLU A 166 21.24 -10.12 -0.42
N GLN A 167 20.44 -10.94 0.27
CA GLN A 167 20.18 -12.33 -0.12
C GLN A 167 19.48 -12.40 -1.47
N VAL A 168 18.54 -11.49 -1.75
CA VAL A 168 17.88 -11.41 -3.06
C VAL A 168 18.87 -10.96 -4.15
N ARG A 169 19.82 -10.07 -3.81
CA ARG A 169 20.89 -9.62 -4.71
C ARG A 169 21.88 -10.74 -5.06
N THR A 170 22.26 -11.58 -4.10
CA THR A 170 23.26 -12.65 -4.31
C THR A 170 22.65 -13.97 -4.78
N ALA A 171 21.35 -14.19 -4.59
CA ALA A 171 20.64 -15.38 -5.07
C ALA A 171 20.83 -15.58 -6.58
N ALA A 172 20.85 -16.83 -7.04
CA ALA A 172 20.83 -17.13 -8.48
C ALA A 172 19.42 -16.91 -9.07
N ASP A 173 19.34 -16.53 -10.36
CA ASP A 173 18.04 -16.32 -11.04
C ASP A 173 17.15 -17.58 -11.00
N ALA A 174 17.76 -18.77 -11.10
CA ALA A 174 17.05 -20.04 -10.97
C ALA A 174 16.35 -20.23 -9.62
N ALA A 175 16.97 -19.77 -8.53
CA ALA A 175 16.38 -19.85 -7.18
C ALA A 175 15.21 -18.87 -7.01
N LEU A 176 15.29 -17.68 -7.63
CA LEU A 176 14.20 -16.71 -7.62
C LEU A 176 13.01 -17.20 -8.45
N LEU A 177 13.27 -17.81 -9.61
CA LEU A 177 12.23 -18.39 -10.49
C LEU A 177 11.54 -19.63 -9.88
N ALA A 178 12.22 -20.36 -8.99
CA ALA A 178 11.61 -21.47 -8.27
C ALA A 178 10.54 -21.02 -7.25
N THR A 179 10.49 -19.74 -6.90
CA THR A 179 9.50 -19.21 -5.95
C THR A 179 8.14 -19.00 -6.64
N PRO A 180 7.03 -19.55 -6.10
CA PRO A 180 5.71 -19.45 -6.72
C PRO A 180 5.27 -18.00 -6.98
N GLY A 181 4.85 -17.73 -8.22
CA GLY A 181 4.37 -16.41 -8.64
C GLY A 181 5.44 -15.41 -9.04
N ILE A 182 6.73 -15.80 -9.05
CA ILE A 182 7.83 -14.97 -9.57
C ILE A 182 8.14 -15.37 -11.01
N GLY A 183 7.78 -14.52 -11.96
CA GLY A 183 8.12 -14.69 -13.37
C GLY A 183 9.42 -13.97 -13.77
N PRO A 184 9.95 -14.22 -14.99
CA PRO A 184 11.19 -13.62 -15.48
C PRO A 184 11.16 -12.08 -15.50
N ALA A 185 10.01 -11.47 -15.76
CA ALA A 185 9.83 -10.02 -15.69
C ALA A 185 10.06 -9.47 -14.27
N THR A 186 9.63 -10.21 -13.25
CA THR A 186 9.83 -9.82 -11.84
C THR A 186 11.30 -9.96 -11.45
N VAL A 187 11.96 -11.04 -11.89
CA VAL A 187 13.40 -11.23 -11.66
C VAL A 187 14.20 -10.09 -12.30
N ARG A 188 13.90 -9.71 -13.54
CA ARG A 188 14.54 -8.54 -14.19
C ARG A 188 14.35 -7.26 -13.38
N LYS A 189 13.14 -7.02 -12.85
CA LYS A 189 12.85 -5.87 -11.99
C LYS A 189 13.65 -5.91 -10.68
N LEU A 190 13.73 -7.07 -10.03
CA LEU A 190 14.56 -7.28 -8.84
C LEU A 190 16.03 -6.98 -9.12
N ARG A 191 16.56 -7.45 -10.26
CA ARG A 191 17.95 -7.17 -10.67
C ARG A 191 18.20 -5.70 -10.96
N MET A 192 17.26 -5.00 -11.58
CA MET A 192 17.42 -3.56 -11.81
C MET A 192 17.44 -2.75 -10.51
N GLN A 193 16.65 -3.16 -9.50
CA GLN A 193 16.51 -2.43 -8.24
C GLN A 193 17.56 -2.79 -7.19
N PHE A 194 17.93 -4.07 -7.10
CA PHE A 194 18.86 -4.59 -6.09
C PHE A 194 20.24 -4.97 -6.65
N GLY A 195 20.35 -5.16 -7.97
CA GLY A 195 21.54 -5.68 -8.64
C GLY A 195 22.51 -4.63 -9.17
N GLN A 196 22.16 -3.34 -9.15
CA GLN A 196 23.16 -2.30 -9.37
C GLN A 196 23.91 -2.06 -8.05
N PRO A 197 25.20 -2.43 -7.92
CA PRO A 197 26.05 -1.64 -7.04
C PRO A 197 25.91 -0.21 -7.56
N HIS A 198 25.46 0.73 -6.73
CA HIS A 198 25.82 2.12 -6.95
C HIS A 198 27.35 2.12 -6.97
N ALA A 199 27.93 2.04 -8.17
CA ALA A 199 29.28 2.47 -8.41
C ALA A 199 29.25 3.96 -8.07
N LEU A 200 29.51 4.28 -6.80
CA LEU A 200 29.96 5.61 -6.44
C LEU A 200 31.12 5.90 -7.41
N PRO A 201 31.09 7.03 -8.14
CA PRO A 201 32.23 7.43 -8.95
C PRO A 201 33.39 7.78 -8.02
N HIS A 202 34.13 6.78 -7.57
CA HIS A 202 35.40 6.91 -6.85
C HIS A 202 36.59 7.11 -7.81
N ALA A 203 36.33 7.28 -9.10
CA ALA A 203 37.34 7.51 -10.14
C ALA A 203 37.94 8.93 -10.14
N LEU A 204 38.16 9.56 -8.97
CA LEU A 204 38.84 10.86 -8.86
C LEU A 204 39.80 11.00 -7.67
N TYR A 205 40.30 9.92 -7.06
CA TYR A 205 41.29 10.06 -5.97
C TYR A 205 42.56 9.21 -6.05
N GLU A 206 42.81 8.47 -7.14
CA GLU A 206 44.06 7.70 -7.26
C GLU A 206 44.70 7.87 -8.64
N THR A 207 45.30 9.02 -8.92
CA THR A 207 46.49 9.10 -9.77
C THR A 207 47.08 10.50 -9.72
N HIS A 208 47.92 10.79 -8.73
CA HIS A 208 49.05 11.72 -8.84
C HIS A 208 49.95 11.60 -7.60
N ALA A 209 50.48 10.40 -7.38
CA ALA A 209 51.70 10.24 -6.62
C ALA A 209 52.64 9.38 -7.47
N ALA A 210 53.92 9.76 -7.45
CA ALA A 210 55.06 9.01 -7.94
C ALA A 210 55.63 9.42 -9.33
N THR A 211 56.70 10.21 -9.21
CA THR A 211 58.03 9.97 -9.80
C THR A 211 58.34 10.53 -11.19
N HIS A 212 58.84 11.77 -11.21
CA HIS A 212 59.84 12.16 -12.19
C HIS A 212 61.21 12.27 -11.50
N SER A 213 62.05 11.26 -11.70
CA SER A 213 63.51 11.36 -11.56
C SER A 213 64.11 11.15 -12.96
N PRO A 214 64.78 12.14 -13.55
CA PRO A 214 65.65 11.91 -14.69
C PRO A 214 67.10 11.93 -14.22
N THR A 215 67.70 10.74 -14.09
CA THR A 215 69.14 10.57 -13.96
C THR A 215 69.72 10.06 -15.27
N HIS A 216 70.61 10.88 -15.83
CA HIS A 216 71.83 10.55 -16.57
C HIS A 216 71.80 9.97 -18.00
N SER A 217 72.64 10.64 -18.81
CA SER A 217 73.65 10.05 -19.71
C SER A 217 73.21 9.69 -21.13
N ARG A 218 73.75 10.41 -22.13
CA ARG A 218 74.77 9.85 -23.03
C ARG A 218 75.43 10.92 -23.90
N ALA A 219 76.75 10.84 -23.97
CA ALA A 219 77.65 11.63 -24.82
C ALA A 219 77.65 11.16 -26.28
N ALA A 220 77.91 12.09 -27.19
CA ALA A 220 78.91 12.01 -28.28
C ALA A 220 79.06 13.42 -28.89
#